data_AF-A0A919JNH9-F1
#
_entry.id   AF-A0A919JNH9-F1
#
_cell.length_a   1.000
_cell.length_b   1.000
_cell.length_c   1.000
_cell.angle_alpha   90.00
_cell.angle_beta   90.00
_cell.angle_gamma   90.00
#
_symmetry.space_group_name_H-M   'P 1'
#
loop_
_entity.id
_entity.type
_entity.pdbx_description
1 polymer ?
#
loop_
_entity_poly.entity_id
_entity_poly.type
_entity_poly.pdbx_seq_one_letter_code
_entity_poly.pdbx_strand_id
1 'polypeptide(L)'
;MHSELVNLARLINPYPLCGRLFCRCGAPFCRWGSPESKREYMAVCGCRLRPIDADTIERCVYADAARRDPTLTAGPWPDPPAEVLARLYSRIDVGGTVDDVRFVPRA
;
A
#
# COMPACT_ATOMS: atom_id res chain seq x y z
N MET A 1 6.47 11.76 -21.76
CA MET A 1 5.43 10.72 -21.98
C MET A 1 5.37 9.64 -20.91
N HIS A 2 6.46 9.22 -20.24
CA HIS A 2 6.36 8.31 -19.07
C HIS A 2 5.71 8.97 -17.84
N SER A 3 5.87 10.28 -17.68
CA SER A 3 5.39 11.02 -16.50
C SER A 3 3.86 11.22 -16.45
N GLU A 4 3.17 11.24 -17.59
CA GLU A 4 1.71 11.46 -17.64
C GLU A 4 0.92 10.21 -17.26
N LEU A 5 1.43 9.02 -17.58
CA LEU A 5 0.82 7.74 -17.18
C LEU A 5 0.99 7.48 -15.67
N VAL A 6 2.14 7.85 -15.10
CA VAL A 6 2.35 7.83 -13.64
C VAL A 6 1.40 8.81 -12.93
N ASN A 7 1.12 9.96 -13.53
CA ASN A 7 0.16 10.93 -13.00
C ASN A 7 -1.30 10.45 -13.10
N LEU A 8 -1.69 9.77 -14.19
CA LEU A 8 -3.04 9.20 -14.34
C LEU A 8 -3.31 8.02 -13.40
N ALA A 9 -2.32 7.17 -13.12
CA ALA A 9 -2.43 6.12 -12.11
C ALA A 9 -2.59 6.69 -10.68
N ARG A 10 -1.89 7.79 -10.37
CA ARG A 10 -2.04 8.55 -9.11
C ARG A 10 -3.39 9.25 -8.94
N LEU A 11 -4.11 9.54 -10.04
CA LEU A 11 -5.40 10.21 -10.04
C LEU A 11 -6.56 9.33 -9.55
N ILE A 12 -6.43 7.99 -9.56
CA ILE A 12 -7.54 7.08 -9.26
C ILE A 12 -7.66 6.80 -7.74
N ASN A 13 -6.54 6.72 -7.01
CA ASN A 13 -6.52 6.72 -5.55
C ASN A 13 -5.08 6.98 -5.06
N PRO A 14 -4.76 8.16 -4.50
CA PRO A 14 -3.42 8.47 -4.04
C PRO A 14 -3.03 7.71 -2.76
N TYR A 15 -3.89 6.84 -2.21
CA TYR A 15 -3.56 5.98 -1.06
C TYR A 15 -4.22 4.60 -1.21
N PRO A 16 -3.74 3.74 -2.12
CA PRO A 16 -4.36 2.45 -2.46
C PRO A 16 -4.42 1.44 -1.29
N LEU A 17 -3.57 1.60 -0.28
CA LEU A 17 -3.55 0.75 0.92
C LEU A 17 -4.46 1.23 2.06
N CYS A 18 -5.14 2.40 1.91
CA CYS A 18 -6.10 2.84 2.92
C CYS A 18 -7.20 1.79 3.13
N GLY A 19 -7.48 1.46 4.39
CA GLY A 19 -8.43 0.41 4.77
C GLY A 19 -7.87 -1.02 4.72
N ARG A 20 -6.61 -1.22 4.30
CA ARG A 20 -5.94 -2.53 4.25
C ARG A 20 -4.66 -2.58 5.06
N LEU A 21 -4.06 -1.43 5.35
CA LEU A 21 -2.85 -1.31 6.13
C LEU A 21 -3.17 -1.15 7.62
N PHE A 22 -2.57 -1.99 8.45
CA PHE A 22 -2.80 -1.99 9.90
C PHE A 22 -1.50 -2.15 10.66
N CYS A 23 -1.43 -1.57 11.84
CA CYS A 23 -0.34 -1.82 12.78
C CYS A 23 -0.54 -3.19 13.43
N ARG A 24 0.55 -3.85 13.83
CA ARG A 24 0.52 -5.09 14.63
C ARG A 24 -0.34 -5.00 15.90
N CYS A 25 -0.52 -3.79 16.44
CA CYS A 25 -1.43 -3.49 17.56
C CYS A 25 -2.93 -3.72 17.22
N GLY A 26 -3.27 -3.90 15.93
CA GLY A 26 -4.64 -4.02 15.45
C GLY A 26 -5.16 -2.78 14.74
N ALA A 27 -4.61 -1.59 15.03
CA ALA A 27 -5.18 -0.32 14.58
C ALA A 27 -4.87 0.00 13.10
N PRO A 28 -5.79 0.67 12.39
CA PRO A 28 -5.60 1.01 10.98
C PRO A 28 -4.55 2.11 10.81
N PHE A 29 -3.92 2.13 9.63
CA PHE A 29 -3.21 3.29 9.13
C PHE A 29 -4.16 4.19 8.33
N CYS A 30 -3.97 5.50 8.50
CA CYS A 30 -4.68 6.54 7.78
C CYS A 30 -3.73 7.27 6.83
N ARG A 31 -4.30 7.95 5.83
CA ARG A 31 -3.58 8.91 4.98
C ARG A 31 -2.93 9.99 5.85
N TRP A 32 -1.68 10.31 5.56
CA TRP A 32 -0.91 11.33 6.25
C TRP A 32 -0.03 12.08 5.22
N GLY A 33 0.03 13.41 5.34
CA GLY A 33 0.71 14.24 4.36
C GLY A 33 -0.13 14.61 3.13
N SER A 34 0.41 15.53 2.32
CA SER A 34 -0.21 15.98 1.06
C SER A 34 0.32 15.15 -0.11
N PRO A 35 -0.54 14.66 -1.03
CA PRO A 35 -0.10 13.99 -2.25
C PRO A 35 0.87 14.79 -3.12
N GLU A 36 0.81 16.11 -3.03
CA GLU A 36 1.64 17.04 -3.80
C GLU A 36 3.04 17.22 -3.21
N SER A 37 3.23 16.86 -1.94
CA SER A 37 4.50 17.05 -1.22
C SER A 37 5.14 15.72 -0.85
N LYS A 38 4.42 14.89 -0.09
CA LYS A 38 4.88 13.57 0.36
C LYS A 38 3.68 12.76 0.83
N ARG A 39 3.49 11.59 0.22
CA ARG A 39 2.44 10.65 0.60
C ARG A 39 2.95 9.74 1.71
N GLU A 40 2.22 9.69 2.80
CA GLU A 40 2.58 8.85 3.93
C GLU A 40 1.36 8.15 4.57
N TYR A 41 1.63 7.09 5.32
CA TYR A 41 0.66 6.38 6.13
C TYR A 41 1.01 6.54 7.62
N MET A 42 0.03 6.95 8.43
CA MET A 42 0.21 7.08 9.88
C MET A 42 -0.72 6.14 10.64
N ALA A 43 -0.18 5.38 11.58
CA ALA A 43 -0.97 4.52 12.46
C ALA A 43 -1.63 5.35 13.56
N VAL A 44 -2.89 5.04 13.89
CA VAL A 44 -3.64 5.79 14.92
C VAL A 44 -3.34 5.32 16.36
N CYS A 45 -2.65 4.19 16.57
CA CYS A 45 -2.46 3.61 17.92
C CYS A 45 -1.23 4.11 18.70
N GLY A 46 -0.43 5.03 18.16
CA GLY A 46 0.78 5.53 18.84
C GLY A 46 1.94 4.52 18.95
N CYS A 47 1.73 3.23 18.64
CA CYS A 47 2.79 2.22 18.58
C CYS A 47 3.89 2.57 17.56
N ARG A 48 3.54 3.34 16.53
CA ARG A 48 4.49 4.01 15.64
C ARG A 48 4.35 5.51 15.77
N LEU A 49 5.44 6.17 16.16
CA LEU A 49 5.52 7.61 16.25
C LEU A 49 5.93 8.28 14.92
N ARG A 50 6.36 7.49 13.92
CA ARG A 50 6.76 7.99 12.61
C ARG A 50 5.86 7.45 11.51
N PRO A 51 5.41 8.32 10.58
CA PRO A 51 4.66 7.89 9.42
C PRO A 51 5.55 7.03 8.51
N ILE A 52 4.91 6.25 7.65
CA ILE A 52 5.55 5.39 6.67
C ILE A 52 5.43 6.04 5.31
N ASP A 53 6.54 6.11 4.59
CA ASP A 53 6.54 6.56 3.20
C ASP A 53 5.66 5.65 2.31
N ALA A 54 4.68 6.24 1.64
CA ALA A 54 3.67 5.48 0.88
C ALA A 54 4.30 4.73 -0.31
N ASP A 55 5.18 5.38 -1.07
CA ASP A 55 5.84 4.76 -2.23
C ASP A 55 6.67 3.51 -1.81
N THR A 56 7.27 3.56 -0.62
CA THR A 56 8.07 2.45 -0.09
C THR A 56 7.21 1.25 0.29
N ILE A 57 6.15 1.45 1.09
CA ILE A 57 5.28 0.35 1.51
C ILE A 57 4.45 -0.21 0.34
N GLU A 58 3.98 0.65 -0.57
CA GLU A 58 3.23 0.23 -1.76
C GLU A 58 4.07 -0.67 -2.66
N ARG A 59 5.34 -0.31 -2.94
CA ARG A 59 6.26 -1.18 -3.70
C ARG A 59 6.47 -2.54 -3.03
N CYS A 60 6.60 -2.58 -1.71
CA CYS A 60 6.70 -3.84 -0.96
C CYS A 60 5.46 -4.72 -1.17
N VAL A 61 4.26 -4.11 -1.07
CA VAL A 61 2.99 -4.81 -1.29
C VAL A 61 2.86 -5.30 -2.73
N TYR A 62 3.22 -4.49 -3.72
CA TYR A 62 3.10 -4.87 -5.13
C TYR A 62 4.08 -5.97 -5.53
N ALA A 63 5.30 -5.93 -5.00
CA ALA A 63 6.27 -7.00 -5.18
C ALA A 63 5.74 -8.33 -4.61
N ASP A 64 5.08 -8.29 -3.46
CA ASP A 64 4.43 -9.46 -2.89
C ASP A 64 3.23 -9.93 -3.73
N ALA A 65 2.37 -9.01 -4.16
CA ALA A 65 1.18 -9.29 -4.97
C ALA A 65 1.56 -9.98 -6.29
N ALA A 66 2.60 -9.48 -6.96
CA ALA A 66 3.16 -10.07 -8.17
C ALA A 66 3.68 -11.50 -7.97
N ARG A 67 4.24 -11.82 -6.80
CA ARG A 67 4.66 -13.20 -6.47
C ARG A 67 3.47 -14.14 -6.25
N ARG A 68 2.36 -13.62 -5.72
CA ARG A 68 1.15 -14.41 -5.45
C ARG A 68 0.29 -14.62 -6.69
N ASP A 69 0.19 -13.60 -7.53
CA ASP A 69 -0.54 -13.64 -8.79
C ASP A 69 0.35 -13.06 -9.91
N PRO A 70 1.09 -13.92 -10.62
CA PRO A 70 1.97 -13.50 -11.70
C PRO A 70 1.23 -12.78 -12.84
N THR A 71 -0.08 -12.98 -12.97
CA THR A 71 -0.88 -12.31 -14.02
C THR A 71 -0.95 -10.81 -13.82
N LEU A 72 -0.72 -10.32 -12.58
CA LEU A 72 -0.63 -8.90 -12.28
C LEU A 72 0.55 -8.20 -12.94
N THR A 73 1.62 -8.95 -13.26
CA THR A 73 2.78 -8.42 -14.00
C THR A 73 2.54 -8.34 -15.50
N ALA A 74 1.52 -9.05 -16.01
CA ALA A 74 1.17 -9.07 -17.43
C ALA A 74 0.00 -8.11 -17.78
N GLY A 75 -0.56 -7.43 -16.77
CA GLY A 75 -1.66 -6.49 -16.95
C GLY A 75 -1.22 -5.15 -17.55
N PRO A 76 -2.17 -4.33 -18.05
CA PRO A 76 -1.88 -3.03 -18.64
C PRO A 76 -1.54 -1.95 -17.59
N TRP A 77 -1.57 -2.27 -16.30
CA TRP A 77 -1.44 -1.32 -15.21
C TRP A 77 -0.03 -1.39 -14.58
N PRO A 78 0.65 -0.25 -14.37
CA PRO A 78 1.96 -0.24 -13.71
C PRO A 78 1.88 -0.65 -12.23
N ASP A 79 0.75 -0.34 -11.57
CA ASP A 79 0.45 -0.72 -10.19
C ASP A 79 -0.92 -1.41 -10.12
N PRO A 80 -1.08 -2.47 -9.31
CA PRO A 80 -2.36 -3.15 -9.18
C PRO A 80 -3.42 -2.25 -8.54
N PRO A 81 -4.64 -2.20 -9.10
CA PRO A 81 -5.75 -1.45 -8.51
C PRO A 81 -6.04 -1.89 -7.06
N ALA A 82 -6.59 -0.97 -6.26
CA ALA A 82 -7.01 -1.24 -4.89
C ALA A 82 -7.89 -2.50 -4.81
N GLU A 83 -8.77 -2.72 -5.77
CA GLU A 83 -9.68 -3.87 -5.88
C GLU A 83 -8.91 -5.19 -5.97
N VAL A 84 -7.81 -5.23 -6.72
CA VAL A 84 -6.94 -6.41 -6.83
C VAL A 84 -6.32 -6.73 -5.48
N LEU A 85 -5.77 -5.72 -4.79
CA LEU A 85 -5.22 -5.90 -3.45
C LEU A 85 -6.27 -6.39 -2.46
N ALA A 86 -7.53 -5.95 -2.60
CA ALA A 86 -8.64 -6.43 -1.78
C ALA A 86 -8.97 -7.91 -1.99
N ARG A 87 -8.69 -8.45 -3.18
CA ARG A 87 -8.90 -9.87 -3.51
C ARG A 87 -7.78 -10.73 -2.94
N LEU A 88 -6.55 -10.23 -2.94
CA LEU A 88 -5.38 -10.97 -2.45
C LEU A 88 -5.24 -10.94 -0.94
N TYR A 89 -5.56 -9.79 -0.31
CA TYR A 89 -5.28 -9.55 1.09
C TYR A 89 -6.55 -9.22 1.87
N SER A 90 -6.75 -9.92 2.98
CA SER A 90 -7.70 -9.50 4.00
C SER A 90 -7.15 -8.33 4.82
N ARG A 91 -5.83 -8.33 5.08
CA ARG A 91 -5.12 -7.33 5.87
C ARG A 91 -3.62 -7.36 5.59
N ILE A 92 -2.97 -6.21 5.71
CA ILE A 92 -1.52 -6.03 5.63
C ILE A 92 -1.05 -5.41 6.95
N ASP A 93 -0.31 -6.19 7.73
CA ASP A 93 0.23 -5.78 9.01
C ASP A 93 1.61 -5.18 8.87
N VAL A 94 1.83 -4.02 9.47
CA VAL A 94 3.16 -3.38 9.57
C VAL A 94 3.56 -3.25 11.02
N GLY A 95 4.77 -3.70 11.33
CA GLY A 95 5.39 -3.56 12.64
C GLY A 95 6.37 -2.39 12.72
N GLY A 96 7.56 -2.67 13.23
CA GLY A 96 8.53 -1.64 13.60
C GLY A 96 9.09 -0.84 12.41
N THR A 97 9.17 -1.45 11.23
CA THR A 97 9.65 -0.85 9.99
C THR A 97 8.85 -1.36 8.78
N VAL A 98 9.12 -0.81 7.59
CA VAL A 98 8.57 -1.29 6.31
C VAL A 98 9.09 -2.67 5.91
N ASP A 99 10.13 -3.17 6.55
CA ASP A 99 10.65 -4.52 6.35
C ASP A 99 9.93 -5.54 7.25
N ASP A 100 9.25 -5.07 8.29
CA ASP A 100 8.43 -5.87 9.20
C ASP A 100 6.97 -5.85 8.73
N VAL A 101 6.75 -6.41 7.53
CA VAL A 101 5.42 -6.48 6.90
C VAL A 101 4.94 -7.92 6.85
N ARG A 102 3.73 -8.16 7.35
CA ARG A 102 3.03 -9.44 7.27
C ARG A 102 1.78 -9.30 6.40
N PHE A 103 1.76 -10.07 5.33
CA PHE A 103 0.62 -10.16 4.43
C PHE A 103 -0.34 -11.25 4.91
N VAL A 104 -1.58 -10.89 5.23
CA VAL A 104 -2.64 -11.83 5.59
C VAL A 104 -3.48 -12.10 4.34
N PRO A 105 -3.39 -13.31 3.74
CA PRO A 105 -4.18 -13.65 2.56
C PRO A 105 -5.67 -13.54 2.85
N ARG A 106 -6.45 -13.29 1.79
CA ARG A 106 -7.89 -13.53 1.80
C ARG A 106 -8.13 -14.98 1.40
N ALA A 107 -8.89 -15.72 2.21
CA ALA A 107 -9.30 -17.10 1.92
C ALA A 107 -10.44 -17.14 0.90
#